data_AF-A0A4V5PGY4-F1
#
_entry.id   AF-A0A4V5PGY4-F1
#
_cell.length_a   1.000
_cell.length_b   1.000
_cell.length_c   1.000
_cell.angle_alpha   90.00
_cell.angle_beta   90.00
_cell.angle_gamma   90.00
#
_symmetry.space_group_name_H-M   'P 1'
#
loop_
_entity.id
_entity.type
_entity.pdbx_description
1 polymer ?
#
loop_
_entity_poly.entity_id
_entity_poly.type
_entity_poly.pdbx_seq_one_letter_code
_entity_poly.pdbx_strand_id
1 'polypeptide(L)'
;MNPNSPPIAGTQDDALFLAGRMPANRRAVIAFISDSDTRWWGGSIDDWQPDESRLSSSEALETYRKLLREFKAGRIPTAHAIMVYTDGSYASVMLGVRTRVEAGEFLAQTMELVRKRVQFAWLKA
;
A
#
# COMPACT_ATOMS: atom_id res chain seq x y z
N MET A 1 -22.06 -7.93 7.13
CA MET A 1 -20.97 -6.93 7.18
C MET A 1 -19.69 -7.69 7.47
N ASN A 2 -18.72 -7.64 6.57
CA ASN A 2 -17.44 -8.33 6.75
C ASN A 2 -16.53 -7.45 7.64
N PRO A 3 -16.07 -7.92 8.81
CA PRO A 3 -15.27 -7.11 9.75
C PRO A 3 -13.83 -6.83 9.26
N ASN A 4 -13.42 -7.37 8.11
CA ASN A 4 -12.07 -7.24 7.56
C ASN A 4 -11.93 -6.20 6.45
N SER A 5 -12.94 -5.34 6.23
CA SER A 5 -12.81 -4.21 5.31
C SER A 5 -12.52 -2.94 6.11
N PRO A 6 -11.34 -2.30 5.94
CA PRO A 6 -11.06 -1.03 6.60
C PRO A 6 -12.13 0.00 6.21
N PRO A 7 -12.47 0.93 7.13
CA PRO A 7 -13.59 1.85 6.94
C PRO A 7 -13.36 2.73 5.71
N ILE A 8 -14.40 2.76 4.85
CA ILE A 8 -14.66 3.61 3.68
C ILE A 8 -13.41 4.08 2.92
N ALA A 9 -13.12 3.37 1.83
CA ALA A 9 -12.26 3.86 0.77
C ALA A 9 -12.78 5.21 0.25
N GLY A 10 -11.98 6.26 0.40
CA GLY A 10 -12.29 7.62 -0.06
C GLY A 10 -11.40 8.05 -1.22
N THR A 11 -11.27 9.36 -1.39
CA THR A 11 -10.30 9.93 -2.34
C THR A 11 -8.90 9.93 -1.74
N GLN A 12 -7.88 10.14 -2.59
CA GLN A 12 -6.50 10.32 -2.14
C GLN A 12 -6.36 11.43 -1.09
N ASP A 13 -7.15 12.50 -1.23
CA ASP A 13 -7.11 13.66 -0.33
C ASP A 13 -7.65 13.29 1.06
N ASP A 14 -8.77 12.57 1.10
CA ASP A 14 -9.36 12.09 2.36
C ASP A 14 -8.38 11.17 3.09
N ALA A 15 -7.74 10.25 2.36
CA ALA A 15 -6.73 9.36 2.92
C ALA A 15 -5.53 10.13 3.48
N LEU A 16 -5.01 11.13 2.75
CA LEU A 16 -3.92 11.99 3.24
C LEU A 16 -4.33 12.79 4.47
N PHE A 17 -5.54 13.34 4.49
CA PHE A 17 -6.09 14.06 5.62
C PHE A 17 -6.18 13.18 6.87
N LEU A 18 -6.74 11.98 6.74
CA LEU A 18 -6.86 11.01 7.84
C LEU A 18 -5.49 10.53 8.34
N ALA A 19 -4.59 10.18 7.42
CA ALA A 19 -3.21 9.79 7.75
C ALA A 19 -2.43 10.95 8.40
N GLY A 20 -2.73 12.20 8.02
CA GLY A 20 -2.15 13.42 8.59
C GLY A 20 -2.34 13.55 10.10
N ARG A 21 -3.43 12.98 10.64
CA ARG A 21 -3.74 12.98 12.08
C ARG A 21 -2.88 11.99 12.89
N MET A 22 -2.17 11.09 12.21
CA MET A 22 -1.37 10.06 12.86
C MET A 22 0.07 10.52 13.12
N PRO A 23 0.76 9.94 14.12
CA PRO A 23 2.19 10.12 14.32
C PRO A 23 2.99 9.81 13.05
N ALA A 24 4.10 10.50 12.81
CA ALA A 24 4.88 10.37 11.59
C ALA A 24 5.33 8.93 11.28
N ASN A 25 5.73 8.17 12.32
CA ASN A 25 6.15 6.77 12.23
C ASN A 25 4.99 5.75 12.25
N ARG A 26 3.75 6.22 12.20
CA ARG A 26 2.52 5.42 12.14
C ARG A 26 1.66 5.77 10.95
N ARG A 27 1.87 6.93 10.37
CA ARG A 27 1.16 7.42 9.20
C ARG A 27 1.28 6.47 8.02
N ALA A 28 0.14 6.04 7.51
CA ALA A 28 0.05 5.26 6.29
C ALA A 28 -1.06 5.79 5.37
N VAL A 29 -0.76 5.75 4.07
CA VAL A 29 -1.70 5.92 2.98
C VAL A 29 -1.60 4.68 2.11
N ILE A 30 -2.73 4.09 1.78
CA ILE A 30 -2.79 2.84 1.03
C ILE A 30 -3.70 3.03 -0.16
N ALA A 31 -3.17 2.77 -1.35
CA ALA A 31 -3.95 2.70 -2.57
C ALA A 31 -4.22 1.24 -2.90
N PHE A 32 -5.49 0.84 -2.87
CA PHE A 32 -5.96 -0.45 -3.35
C PHE A 32 -6.29 -0.30 -4.84
N ILE A 33 -5.64 -1.11 -5.65
CA ILE A 33 -5.68 -1.03 -7.11
C ILE A 33 -6.29 -2.33 -7.61
N SER A 34 -7.40 -2.24 -8.33
CA SER A 34 -8.05 -3.37 -8.96
C SER A 34 -8.56 -2.94 -10.33
N ASP A 35 -8.06 -3.59 -11.37
CA ASP A 35 -8.33 -3.22 -12.76
C ASP A 35 -8.07 -1.71 -13.00
N SER A 36 -9.13 -0.95 -13.25
CA SER A 36 -9.12 0.50 -13.51
C SER A 36 -9.50 1.36 -12.30
N ASP A 37 -9.84 0.74 -11.17
CA ASP A 37 -10.29 1.42 -9.95
C ASP A 37 -9.14 1.55 -8.94
N THR A 38 -9.05 2.73 -8.32
CA THR A 38 -8.09 2.99 -7.23
C THR A 38 -8.81 3.57 -6.04
N ARG A 39 -8.83 2.81 -4.96
CA ARG A 39 -9.46 3.16 -3.69
C ARG A 39 -8.41 3.52 -2.65
N TRP A 40 -8.63 4.61 -1.94
CA TRP A 40 -7.63 5.12 -0.99
C TRP A 40 -8.09 4.93 0.45
N TRP A 41 -7.15 4.54 1.29
CA TRP A 41 -7.30 4.50 2.74
C TRP A 41 -6.16 5.24 3.40
N GLY A 42 -6.43 5.90 4.52
CA GLY A 42 -5.41 6.57 5.30
C GLY A 42 -5.68 6.47 6.79
N GLY A 43 -4.62 6.31 7.57
CA GLY A 43 -4.72 6.06 9.00
C GLY A 43 -3.40 5.60 9.61
N SER A 44 -3.50 4.92 10.75
CA SER A 44 -2.33 4.31 11.40
C SER A 44 -2.05 2.96 10.76
N ILE A 45 -0.80 2.70 10.41
CA ILE A 45 -0.38 1.39 9.89
C ILE A 45 -0.64 0.23 10.86
N ASP A 46 -0.87 0.51 12.15
CA ASP A 46 -1.28 -0.51 13.12
C ASP A 46 -2.74 -0.96 12.93
N ASP A 47 -3.58 -0.12 12.33
CA ASP A 47 -5.00 -0.39 12.08
C ASP A 47 -5.24 -1.08 10.73
N TRP A 48 -4.18 -1.25 9.93
CA TRP A 48 -4.25 -1.94 8.65
C TRP A 48 -3.40 -3.19 8.65
N GLN A 49 -3.99 -4.29 8.21
CA GLN A 49 -3.29 -5.54 8.00
C GLN A 49 -3.59 -6.05 6.58
N PRO A 50 -2.57 -6.49 5.83
CA PRO A 50 -2.80 -7.14 4.56
C PRO A 50 -3.51 -8.49 4.81
N ASP A 51 -4.43 -8.86 3.92
CA ASP A 51 -4.98 -10.22 3.92
C ASP A 51 -3.91 -11.21 3.44
N GLU A 52 -3.16 -11.76 4.39
CA GLU A 52 -2.01 -12.63 4.14
C GLU A 52 -2.39 -13.89 3.36
N SER A 53 -3.63 -14.37 3.50
CA SER A 53 -4.13 -15.57 2.81
C SER A 53 -4.26 -15.39 1.29
N ARG A 54 -4.37 -14.13 0.84
CA ARG A 54 -4.55 -13.76 -0.57
C ARG A 54 -3.27 -13.25 -1.21
N LEU A 55 -2.17 -13.16 -0.47
CA LEU A 55 -0.91 -12.68 -1.02
C LEU A 55 -0.30 -13.71 -1.97
N SER A 56 0.22 -13.22 -3.10
CA SER A 56 0.83 -14.09 -4.11
C SER A 56 2.24 -14.58 -3.72
N SER A 57 2.83 -14.04 -2.64
CA SER A 57 4.19 -14.36 -2.21
C SER A 57 4.41 -14.08 -0.73
N SER A 58 4.91 -15.08 0.00
CA SER A 58 5.33 -14.95 1.40
C SER A 58 6.60 -14.10 1.56
N GLU A 59 7.51 -14.13 0.59
CA GLU A 59 8.75 -13.34 0.62
C GLU A 59 8.46 -11.82 0.56
N ALA A 60 7.44 -11.43 -0.22
CA ALA A 60 6.96 -10.06 -0.26
C ALA A 60 6.40 -9.60 1.10
N LEU A 61 5.68 -10.48 1.80
CA LEU A 61 5.17 -10.24 3.14
C LEU A 61 6.30 -10.08 4.17
N GLU A 62 7.33 -10.92 4.14
CA GLU A 62 8.49 -10.80 5.03
C GLU A 62 9.26 -9.49 4.80
N THR A 63 9.45 -9.12 3.53
CA THR A 63 10.10 -7.85 3.14
C THR A 63 9.31 -6.66 3.67
N TYR A 64 7.98 -6.69 3.51
CA TYR A 64 7.11 -5.67 4.09
C TYR A 64 7.21 -5.60 5.61
N ARG A 65 7.16 -6.74 6.31
CA ARG A 65 7.27 -6.77 7.78
C ARG A 65 8.59 -6.16 8.26
N LYS A 66 9.69 -6.42 7.56
CA LYS A 66 11.00 -5.80 7.86
C LYS A 66 10.94 -4.29 7.69
N LEU A 67 10.43 -3.82 6.55
CA LEU A 67 10.29 -2.40 6.24
C LEU A 67 9.38 -1.69 7.25
N LEU A 68 8.27 -2.31 7.63
CA LEU A 68 7.34 -1.81 8.63
C LEU A 68 8.00 -1.67 10.02
N ARG A 69 8.82 -2.64 10.43
CA ARG A 69 9.57 -2.55 11.69
C ARG A 69 10.54 -1.36 11.71
N GLU A 70 11.29 -1.16 10.63
CA GLU A 70 12.24 -0.04 10.53
C GLU A 70 11.51 1.32 10.53
N PHE A 71 10.39 1.42 9.82
CA PHE A 71 9.56 2.63 9.81
C PHE A 71 8.98 2.93 11.20
N LYS A 72 8.37 1.94 11.87
CA LYS A 72 7.80 2.10 13.22
C LYS A 72 8.86 2.49 14.25
N ALA A 73 10.08 1.96 14.11
CA ALA A 73 11.22 2.31 14.94
C ALA A 73 11.77 3.73 14.66
N GLY A 74 11.23 4.44 13.67
CA GLY A 74 11.68 5.79 13.30
C GLY A 74 13.05 5.82 12.60
N ARG A 75 13.56 4.66 12.14
CA ARG A 75 14.86 4.55 11.47
C ARG A 75 14.81 5.05 10.03
N ILE A 76 13.64 4.99 9.41
CA ILE A 76 13.36 5.53 8.08
C ILE A 76 12.14 6.45 8.15
N PRO A 77 12.19 7.65 7.52
CA PRO A 77 11.11 8.64 7.61
C PRO A 77 9.92 8.29 6.70
N THR A 78 10.19 7.63 5.58
CA THR A 78 9.21 7.19 4.60
C THR A 78 9.58 5.79 4.10
N ALA A 79 8.56 5.04 3.67
CA ALA A 79 8.78 3.74 3.08
C ALA A 79 7.62 3.36 2.16
N HIS A 80 7.88 2.52 1.17
CA HIS A 80 6.88 2.09 0.20
C HIS A 80 6.99 0.59 -0.04
N ALA A 81 5.85 -0.08 -0.04
CA ALA A 81 5.74 -1.50 -0.31
C ALA A 81 4.55 -1.78 -1.23
N ILE A 82 4.68 -2.81 -2.06
CA ILE A 82 3.64 -3.25 -2.98
C ILE A 82 3.23 -4.65 -2.57
N MET A 83 1.95 -4.80 -2.24
CA MET A 83 1.31 -6.10 -2.02
C MET A 83 0.66 -6.55 -3.32
N VAL A 84 0.95 -7.77 -3.74
CA VAL A 84 0.33 -8.41 -4.90
C VAL A 84 -0.56 -9.52 -4.38
N TYR A 85 -1.84 -9.50 -4.77
CA TYR A 85 -2.80 -10.52 -4.39
C TYR A 85 -3.01 -11.52 -5.54
N THR A 86 -3.44 -12.73 -5.20
CA THR A 86 -3.63 -13.84 -6.15
C THR A 86 -4.75 -13.60 -7.16
N ASP A 87 -5.68 -12.68 -6.87
CA ASP A 87 -6.74 -12.26 -7.79
C ASP A 87 -6.29 -11.17 -8.78
N GLY A 88 -5.01 -10.82 -8.76
CA GLY A 88 -4.44 -9.79 -9.63
C GLY A 88 -4.68 -8.36 -9.13
N SER A 89 -5.27 -8.17 -7.94
CA SER A 89 -5.31 -6.86 -7.29
C SER A 89 -3.99 -6.55 -6.58
N TYR A 90 -3.77 -5.26 -6.31
CA TYR A 90 -2.56 -4.77 -5.66
C TYR A 90 -2.89 -3.78 -4.55
N ALA A 91 -2.04 -3.70 -3.53
CA ALA A 91 -2.05 -2.58 -2.60
C ALA A 91 -0.69 -1.88 -2.59
N SER A 92 -0.68 -0.59 -2.90
CA SER A 92 0.47 0.28 -2.71
C SER A 92 0.43 0.87 -1.29
N VAL A 93 1.28 0.35 -0.40
CA VAL A 93 1.38 0.76 0.99
C VAL A 93 2.45 1.84 1.13
N MET A 94 2.03 3.07 1.43
CA MET A 94 2.89 4.24 1.50
C MET A 94 2.97 4.73 2.96
N LEU A 95 4.15 4.69 3.55
CA LEU A 95 4.40 5.02 4.94
C LEU A 95 5.07 6.39 5.05
N GLY A 96 4.60 7.21 5.99
CA GLY A 96 5.19 8.53 6.29
C GLY A 96 4.87 9.64 5.27
N VAL A 97 4.15 9.33 4.18
CA VAL A 97 3.81 10.28 3.11
C VAL A 97 2.96 11.44 3.63
N ARG A 98 3.24 12.66 3.15
CA ARG A 98 2.60 13.89 3.64
C ARG A 98 1.81 14.62 2.57
N THR A 99 2.18 14.45 1.31
CA THR A 99 1.63 15.24 0.21
C THR A 99 0.98 14.38 -0.86
N ARG A 100 0.07 15.01 -1.61
CA ARG A 100 -0.55 14.41 -2.80
C ARG A 100 0.49 14.06 -3.87
N VAL A 101 1.52 14.90 -4.01
CA VAL A 101 2.61 14.69 -4.99
C VAL A 101 3.37 13.42 -4.67
N GLU A 102 3.89 13.27 -3.45
CA GLU A 102 4.60 12.06 -3.01
C GLU A 102 3.74 10.79 -3.18
N ALA A 103 2.48 10.84 -2.76
CA ALA A 103 1.56 9.72 -2.92
C ALA A 103 1.30 9.38 -4.40
N GLY A 104 1.23 10.40 -5.27
CA GLY A 104 1.12 10.22 -6.71
C GLY A 104 2.36 9.59 -7.34
N GLU A 105 3.56 9.99 -6.90
CA GLU A 105 4.82 9.42 -7.36
C GLU A 105 4.96 7.94 -6.97
N PHE A 106 4.64 7.59 -5.73
CA PHE A 106 4.64 6.18 -5.29
C PHE A 106 3.59 5.34 -6.02
N LEU A 107 2.42 5.91 -6.31
CA LEU A 107 1.41 5.23 -7.12
C LEU A 107 1.93 5.00 -8.55
N ALA A 108 2.51 6.01 -9.19
CA ALA A 108 3.09 5.88 -10.54
C ALA A 108 4.19 4.80 -10.59
N GLN A 109 5.08 4.77 -9.59
CA GLN A 109 6.09 3.73 -9.45
C GLN A 109 5.47 2.33 -9.29
N THR A 110 4.40 2.21 -8.50
CA THR A 110 3.66 0.94 -8.34
C THR A 110 3.10 0.48 -9.68
N MET A 111 2.41 1.37 -10.40
CA MET A 111 1.81 1.06 -11.69
C MET A 111 2.85 0.66 -12.74
N GLU A 112 4.03 1.29 -12.72
CA GLU A 112 5.13 0.92 -13.61
C GLU A 112 5.69 -0.49 -13.28
N LEU A 113 5.90 -0.80 -12.01
CA LEU A 113 6.39 -2.11 -11.56
C LEU A 113 5.38 -3.22 -11.86
N VAL A 114 4.09 -2.96 -11.63
CA VAL A 114 3.00 -3.88 -11.98
C VAL A 114 2.95 -4.10 -13.49
N ARG A 115 2.98 -3.04 -14.29
CA ARG A 115 2.99 -3.14 -15.76
C ARG A 115 4.17 -3.97 -16.27
N LYS A 116 5.37 -3.75 -15.73
CA LYS A 116 6.56 -4.54 -16.06
C LYS A 116 6.36 -6.02 -15.71
N ARG A 117 5.84 -6.34 -14.51
CA ARG A 117 5.55 -7.73 -14.12
C ARG A 117 4.54 -8.42 -15.04
N VAL A 118 3.47 -7.72 -15.46
CA VAL A 118 2.48 -8.26 -16.40
C VAL A 118 3.10 -8.51 -17.78
N GLN A 119 3.95 -7.61 -18.27
CA GLN A 119 4.67 -7.79 -19.54
C GLN A 119 5.61 -9.00 -19.51
N PHE A 120 6.31 -9.25 -18.38
CA PHE A 120 7.15 -10.44 -18.24
C PHE A 120 6.37 -11.74 -18.01
N ALA A 121 5.17 -11.68 -17.42
CA ALA A 121 4.29 -12.85 -17.28
C ALA A 121 3.72 -13.31 -18.63
N TRP A 122 3.40 -12.37 -19.53
CA TRP A 122 2.95 -12.67 -20.90
C TRP A 122 4.06 -13.21 -21.81
N LEU A 123 5.33 -12.89 -21.54
CA LEU A 123 6.48 -13.40 -22.31
C LEU A 123 6.91 -14.83 -21.92
N LYS A 124 6.25 -15.44 -20.93
CA LYS A 124 6.48 -16.84 -20.52
C LYS A 124 5.33 -17.79 -20.91
N ALA A 125 4.34 -17.32 -21.67
CA ALA A 125 3.24 -18.14 -22.18
C ALA A 125 3.54 -18.72 -23.56
#